data_AF-A0A7S3UQB5-F1
#
_entry.id   AF-A0A7S3UQB5-F1
#
_cell.length_a   1.000
_cell.length_b   1.000
_cell.length_c   1.000
_cell.angle_alpha   90.00
_cell.angle_beta   90.00
_cell.angle_gamma   90.00
#
_symmetry.space_group_name_H-M   'P 1'
#
loop_
_entity.id
_entity.type
_entity.pdbx_description
1 polymer ?
#
loop_
_entity_poly.entity_id
_entity_poly.type
_entity_poly.pdbx_seq_one_letter_code
_entity_poly.pdbx_strand_id
1 'polypeptide(L)'
;TPYSKQFDEICGALSEVCMSEDFQELRNGFMKKHVDIFEDTEENKLEYMKVFKEHSKTVEAFLEKRLKEAVSGFDMGKFQEELEARPDEIDEEILELLGS
;
A
#
# COMPACT_ATOMS: atom_id res chain seq x y z
N THR A 1 -22.14 -6.85 12.34
CA THR A 1 -22.98 -6.64 11.13
C THR A 1 -22.73 -7.81 10.19
N PRO A 2 -23.53 -8.09 9.15
CA PRO A 2 -23.13 -9.05 8.14
C PRO A 2 -22.01 -8.37 7.33
N TYR A 3 -20.80 -8.42 7.88
CA TYR A 3 -19.58 -8.02 7.23
C TYR A 3 -19.55 -8.71 5.87
N SER A 4 -19.19 -7.94 4.84
CA SER A 4 -19.08 -8.44 3.48
C SER A 4 -18.02 -9.52 3.52
N LYS A 5 -18.38 -10.80 3.34
CA LYS A 5 -17.42 -11.93 3.28
C LYS A 5 -16.27 -11.64 2.31
N GLN A 6 -16.57 -10.84 1.27
CA GLN A 6 -15.61 -10.37 0.29
C GLN A 6 -14.64 -9.32 0.87
N PHE A 7 -15.11 -8.38 1.69
CA PHE A 7 -14.24 -7.40 2.36
C PHE A 7 -13.28 -8.10 3.33
N ASP A 8 -13.78 -9.04 4.14
CA ASP A 8 -12.93 -9.83 5.04
C ASP A 8 -11.86 -10.62 4.27
N GLU A 9 -12.23 -11.21 3.13
CA GLU A 9 -11.30 -11.90 2.23
C GLU A 9 -10.23 -10.96 1.65
N ILE A 10 -10.61 -9.73 1.29
CA ILE A 10 -9.68 -8.71 0.78
C ILE A 10 -8.74 -8.23 1.89
N CYS A 11 -9.23 -7.97 3.10
CA CYS A 11 -8.40 -7.56 4.24
C CYS A 11 -7.39 -8.65 4.64
N GLY A 12 -7.80 -9.93 4.58
CA GLY A 12 -6.91 -11.07 4.77
C GLY A 12 -5.81 -11.13 3.71
N ALA A 13 -6.20 -11.01 2.43
CA ALA A 13 -5.23 -10.98 1.32
C ALA A 13 -4.28 -9.79 1.41
N LEU A 14 -4.78 -8.61 1.79
CA LEU A 14 -3.97 -7.41 2.00
C LEU A 14 -2.92 -7.63 3.09
N SER A 15 -3.33 -8.24 4.22
CA SER A 15 -2.43 -8.56 5.32
C SER A 15 -1.31 -9.51 4.87
N GLU A 16 -1.65 -10.56 4.12
CA GLU A 16 -0.67 -11.51 3.58
C GLU A 16 0.31 -10.84 2.61
N VAL A 17 -0.18 -9.92 1.76
CA VAL A 17 0.66 -9.16 0.83
C VAL A 17 1.61 -8.22 1.57
N CYS A 18 1.13 -7.49 2.58
CA CYS A 18 1.96 -6.58 3.38
C CYS A 18 3.04 -7.32 4.19
N MET A 19 2.74 -8.54 4.65
CA MET A 19 3.69 -9.40 5.36
C MET A 19 4.65 -10.16 4.43
N SER A 20 4.42 -10.13 3.11
CA SER A 20 5.25 -10.86 2.15
C SER A 20 6.66 -10.29 2.02
N GLU A 21 7.65 -11.17 1.83
CA GLU A 21 9.05 -10.77 1.59
C GLU A 21 9.15 -9.86 0.36
N ASP A 22 8.38 -10.13 -0.70
CA ASP A 22 8.31 -9.30 -1.91
C ASP A 22 7.94 -7.84 -1.59
N PHE A 23 7.00 -7.61 -0.66
CA PHE A 23 6.59 -6.26 -0.27
C PHE A 23 7.68 -5.56 0.55
N GLN A 24 8.34 -6.29 1.45
CA GLN A 24 9.46 -5.75 2.21
C GLN A 24 10.65 -5.43 1.30
N GLU A 25 10.93 -6.26 0.30
CA GLU A 25 11.95 -5.99 -0.72
C GLU A 25 11.61 -4.79 -1.59
N LEU A 26 10.33 -4.62 -1.97
CA LEU A 26 9.86 -3.45 -2.72
C LEU A 26 10.15 -2.15 -1.95
N ARG A 27 9.76 -2.09 -0.67
CA ARG A 27 10.01 -0.93 0.20
C ARG A 27 11.49 -0.68 0.42
N ASN A 28 12.25 -1.73 0.73
CA ASN A 28 13.69 -1.63 0.97
C ASN A 28 14.46 -1.23 -0.29
N GLY A 29 14.06 -1.73 -1.46
CA GLY A 29 14.63 -1.39 -2.76
C GLY A 29 14.38 0.07 -3.12
N PHE A 30 13.20 0.59 -2.77
CA PHE A 30 12.88 1.99 -2.95
C PHE A 30 13.71 2.89 -2.03
N MET A 31 13.76 2.58 -0.72
CA MET A 31 14.56 3.34 0.24
C MET A 31 16.04 3.39 -0.15
N LYS A 32 16.62 2.28 -0.61
CA LYS A 32 18.01 2.23 -1.09
C LYS A 32 18.26 3.07 -2.35
N LYS A 33 17.30 3.15 -3.27
CA LYS A 33 17.44 3.95 -4.50
C LYS A 33 17.39 5.45 -4.25
N HIS A 34 16.77 5.86 -3.15
CA HIS A 34 16.52 7.28 -2.86
C HIS A 34 17.29 7.78 -1.64
N VAL A 35 18.10 6.94 -0.98
CA VAL A 35 18.99 7.31 0.14
C VAL A 35 19.87 8.53 -0.18
N ASP A 36 20.37 8.66 -1.41
CA ASP A 36 21.22 9.79 -1.83
C ASP A 36 20.43 11.10 -2.03
N ILE A 37 19.11 11.04 -2.20
CA ILE A 37 18.23 12.21 -2.33
C ILE A 37 17.86 12.76 -0.95
N PHE A 38 17.90 11.90 0.08
CA PHE A 38 17.63 12.25 1.49
C PHE A 38 18.74 13.06 2.18
N GLU A 39 19.79 13.49 1.46
CA GLU A 39 20.76 14.44 2.01
C GLU A 39 20.07 15.79 2.30
N ASP A 40 20.21 16.23 3.55
CA ASP A 40 19.48 17.31 4.24
C ASP A 40 19.79 18.70 3.66
N THR A 41 19.38 18.94 2.41
CA THR A 41 19.49 20.24 1.74
C THR A 41 18.12 20.69 1.22
N GLU A 42 17.77 21.95 1.46
CA GLU A 42 16.43 22.49 1.16
C GLU A 42 16.06 22.49 -0.34
N GLU A 43 17.02 22.33 -1.25
CA GLU A 43 16.80 22.32 -2.71
C GLU A 43 16.10 21.05 -3.23
N ASN A 44 16.12 19.93 -2.49
CA ASN A 44 15.60 18.65 -2.98
C ASN A 44 14.06 18.51 -2.92
N LYS A 45 13.31 19.51 -2.41
CA LYS A 45 11.84 19.45 -2.18
C LYS A 45 11.00 19.02 -3.40
N LEU A 46 11.39 19.44 -4.61
CA LEU A 46 10.69 19.03 -5.84
C LEU A 46 11.02 17.59 -6.25
N GLU A 47 12.23 17.11 -5.95
CA GLU A 47 12.63 15.74 -6.21
C GLU A 47 11.96 14.78 -5.22
N TYR A 48 11.85 15.16 -3.94
CA TYR A 48 11.08 14.40 -2.95
C TYR A 48 9.62 14.19 -3.38
N MET A 49 8.94 15.20 -3.93
CA MET A 49 7.56 15.02 -4.41
C MET A 49 7.46 14.04 -5.60
N LYS A 50 8.46 14.01 -6.49
CA LYS A 50 8.49 13.06 -7.61
C LYS A 50 8.75 11.65 -7.12
N VAL A 51 9.73 11.50 -6.24
CA VAL A 51 10.08 10.23 -5.59
C VAL A 51 8.88 9.69 -4.82
N PHE A 52 8.23 10.48 -3.98
CA PHE A 52 7.02 10.07 -3.25
C PHE A 52 5.91 9.60 -4.19
N LYS A 53 5.62 10.34 -5.27
CA LYS A 53 4.62 9.92 -6.27
C LYS A 53 4.98 8.63 -6.97
N GLU A 54 6.25 8.40 -7.26
CA GLU A 54 6.73 7.16 -7.88
C GLU A 54 6.64 5.98 -6.90
N HIS A 55 6.95 6.21 -5.62
CA HIS A 55 6.75 5.24 -4.54
C HIS A 55 5.28 4.83 -4.43
N SER A 56 4.38 5.78 -4.24
CA SER A 56 2.95 5.53 -4.07
C SER A 56 2.39 4.74 -5.26
N LYS A 57 2.74 5.14 -6.49
CA LYS A 57 2.32 4.40 -7.69
C LYS A 57 2.85 2.96 -7.73
N THR A 58 4.09 2.76 -7.30
CA THR A 58 4.71 1.43 -7.31
C THR A 58 4.06 0.52 -6.27
N VAL A 59 3.79 1.04 -5.08
CA VAL A 59 3.09 0.35 -4.00
C VAL A 59 1.64 0.05 -4.41
N GLU A 60 0.90 1.04 -4.90
CA GLU A 60 -0.48 0.90 -5.38
C GLU A 60 -0.58 -0.18 -6.48
N ALA A 61 0.29 -0.13 -7.49
CA ALA A 61 0.29 -1.10 -8.58
C ALA A 61 0.62 -2.52 -8.09
N PHE A 62 1.53 -2.65 -7.13
CA PHE A 62 1.87 -3.94 -6.53
C PHE A 62 0.68 -4.52 -5.75
N LEU A 63 0.06 -3.71 -4.88
CA LEU A 63 -1.12 -4.12 -4.10
C LEU A 63 -2.29 -4.49 -5.00
N GLU A 64 -2.59 -3.66 -6.01
CA GLU A 64 -3.67 -3.92 -6.96
C GLU A 64 -3.46 -5.25 -7.69
N LYS A 65 -2.25 -5.50 -8.18
CA LYS A 65 -1.92 -6.76 -8.85
C LYS A 65 -2.12 -7.95 -7.91
N ARG A 66 -1.55 -7.91 -6.71
CA ARG A 66 -1.59 -9.04 -5.76
C ARG A 66 -3.00 -9.31 -5.26
N LEU A 67 -3.80 -8.27 -4.99
CA LEU A 67 -5.19 -8.40 -4.58
C LEU A 67 -6.08 -8.93 -5.71
N LYS A 68 -5.84 -8.55 -6.97
CA LYS A 68 -6.53 -9.14 -8.13
C LYS A 68 -6.21 -10.61 -8.35
N GLU A 69 -4.97 -11.02 -8.03
CA GLU A 69 -4.55 -12.42 -8.10
C GLU A 69 -5.16 -13.25 -6.95
N ALA A 70 -5.28 -12.66 -5.75
CA ALA A 70 -5.80 -13.33 -4.56
C ALA A 70 -7.34 -13.39 -4.51
N VAL A 71 -8.02 -12.33 -4.95
CA VAL A 71 -9.48 -12.18 -4.83
C VAL A 71 -10.10 -11.98 -6.21
N SER A 72 -10.84 -12.99 -6.67
CA SER A 72 -11.56 -12.93 -7.95
C SER A 72 -12.61 -11.82 -7.94
N GLY A 73 -12.57 -10.93 -8.93
CA GLY A 73 -13.50 -9.81 -9.04
C GLY A 73 -13.15 -8.63 -8.14
N PHE A 74 -11.93 -8.57 -7.60
CA PHE A 74 -11.43 -7.41 -6.86
C PHE A 74 -11.47 -6.13 -7.72
N ASP A 75 -11.94 -5.05 -7.10
CA ASP A 75 -12.00 -3.72 -7.65
C ASP A 75 -11.40 -2.74 -6.63
N MET A 76 -10.30 -2.09 -7.01
CA MET A 76 -9.56 -1.19 -6.12
C MET A 76 -10.39 0.04 -5.72
N GLY A 77 -11.20 0.58 -6.62
CA GLY A 77 -12.03 1.76 -6.35
C GLY A 77 -13.10 1.45 -5.30
N LYS A 78 -13.81 0.32 -5.46
CA LYS A 78 -14.77 -0.14 -4.45
C LYS A 78 -14.11 -0.44 -3.11
N PHE A 79 -12.92 -1.06 -3.14
CA PHE A 79 -12.20 -1.35 -1.89
C PHE A 79 -11.80 -0.07 -1.16
N GLN A 80 -11.35 0.97 -1.87
CA GLN A 80 -11.06 2.28 -1.28
C GLN A 80 -12.31 2.93 -0.64
N GLU A 81 -13.47 2.86 -1.30
CA GLU A 81 -14.73 3.36 -0.72
C GLU A 81 -15.11 2.59 0.56
N GLU A 82 -14.91 1.26 0.59
CA GLU A 82 -15.17 0.44 1.77
C GLU A 82 -14.18 0.70 2.91
N LEU A 83 -12.90 0.91 2.57
CA LEU A 83 -11.81 1.32 3.46
C LEU A 83 -12.12 2.64 4.17
N GLU A 84 -12.50 3.68 3.41
CA GLU A 84 -12.84 5.00 3.96
C GLU A 84 -14.09 4.97 4.84
N ALA A 85 -15.05 4.10 4.51
CA ALA A 85 -16.28 3.97 5.26
C ALA A 85 -16.11 3.19 6.58
N ARG A 86 -15.10 2.30 6.66
CA ARG A 86 -14.92 1.35 7.77
C ARG A 86 -13.44 1.11 8.12
N PRO A 87 -12.68 2.17 8.47
CA PRO A 87 -11.27 2.04 8.82
C PRO A 87 -11.04 1.20 10.08
N ASP A 88 -12.04 1.09 10.96
CA ASP A 88 -11.98 0.31 12.21
C ASP A 88 -12.00 -1.21 12.00
N GLU A 89 -12.30 -1.68 10.78
CA GLU A 89 -12.31 -3.11 10.43
C GLU A 89 -10.95 -3.62 9.92
N ILE A 90 -9.96 -2.74 9.77
CA ILE A 90 -8.61 -3.09 9.31
C ILE A 90 -7.63 -2.97 10.47
N ASP A 91 -6.65 -3.86 10.50
CA ASP A 91 -5.57 -3.80 11.46
C ASP A 91 -4.83 -2.45 11.36
N GLU A 92 -4.68 -1.78 12.50
CA GLU A 92 -3.99 -0.50 12.62
C GLU A 92 -2.56 -0.57 12.05
N GLU A 93 -1.87 -1.70 12.23
CA GLU A 93 -0.54 -1.92 11.68
C GLU A 93 -0.55 -1.91 10.14
N ILE A 94 -1.59 -2.49 9.52
CA ILE A 94 -1.76 -2.48 8.07
C ILE A 94 -2.10 -1.09 7.55
N LEU A 95 -2.94 -0.34 8.29
CA LEU A 95 -3.25 1.06 7.95
C LEU A 95 -2.02 1.96 8.04
N GLU A 96 -1.20 1.82 9.09
CA GLU A 96 0.07 2.53 9.22
C GLU A 96 1.02 2.19 8.06
N LEU A 97 1.11 0.91 7.68
CA LEU A 97 1.94 0.47 6.55
C LEU A 97 1.49 1.05 5.21
N LEU A 98 0.19 1.29 5.03
CA LEU A 98 -0.36 1.92 3.81
C LEU A 98 -0.25 3.45 3.83
N GLY A 99 -0.27 4.06 5.02
CA GLY A 99 -0.20 5.50 5.22
C GLY A 99 1.22 6.09 5.31
N SER A 100 2.25 5.25 5.45
CA SER A 100 3.66 5.66 5.61
C SER A 100 4.39 6.00 4.32
#